data_AF-A0A8J3HGG5-F1
#
_entry.id   AF-A0A8J3HGG5-F1
#
_cell.length_a   1.000
_cell.length_b   1.000
_cell.length_c   1.000
_cell.angle_alpha   90.00
_cell.angle_beta   90.00
_cell.angle_gamma   90.00
#
_symmetry.space_group_name_H-M   'P 1'
#
loop_
_entity.id
_entity.type
_entity.pdbx_description
1 polymer ?
#
loop_
_entity_poly.entity_id
_entity_poly.type
_entity_poly.pdbx_seq_one_letter_code
_entity_poly.pdbx_strand_id
1 'polypeptide(L)'
;MTGGPPHAYRVTKYDPADRDEHGHYQGPLDITSDHGPVEAAYLAAVAAFARDSGVDRLAVREPALAPNTPDRDPALADLFPDGVHDGAEVAIPAAQQLVQHMLRDSGGFWGRIWCRLEHGDLLTVHIGWDQYMYIASHRPCEQAVADTRRLGLHPEPIPHSPYRHDPADEDGTRRPADDTFWADLADLAVRHDRVLLEEGYAGNTARWHRVTAAGLPGLRPRLAPRARLTVWPDLRDDTAAVAADLPDGLHEVVWQDADGTVSGRLCTEDDHDQTRATLAAATAAAVLSGYADDRVPLLAAIMTDPDGVLRARWSV
;
A
#
# COMPACT_ATOMS: atom_id res chain seq x y z
N MET A 1 -16.17 13.65 14.66
CA MET A 1 -14.93 14.35 15.05
C MET A 1 -13.80 13.56 14.42
N THR A 2 -13.24 14.04 13.32
CA THR A 2 -12.30 13.32 12.44
C THR A 2 -10.93 14.02 12.43
N GLY A 3 -10.50 14.50 13.59
CA GLY A 3 -9.15 14.98 13.77
C GLY A 3 -8.36 13.90 14.44
N GLY A 4 -7.32 13.40 13.78
CA GLY A 4 -6.37 12.47 14.39
C GLY A 4 -5.78 13.02 15.70
N PRO A 5 -4.90 12.26 16.36
CA PRO A 5 -4.50 12.57 17.71
C PRO A 5 -3.92 14.00 17.87
N PRO A 6 -4.30 14.77 18.90
CA PRO A 6 -3.99 16.20 19.04
C PRO A 6 -2.52 16.53 19.31
N HIS A 7 -1.72 15.57 19.80
CA HIS A 7 -0.31 15.79 20.10
C HIS A 7 0.55 15.18 19.01
N ALA A 8 0.98 16.00 18.04
CA ALA A 8 1.79 15.55 16.92
C ALA A 8 3.25 16.03 17.04
N TYR A 9 4.16 15.15 16.64
CA TYR A 9 5.59 15.40 16.59
C TYR A 9 6.15 15.00 15.24
N ARG A 10 7.01 15.86 14.69
CA ARG A 10 7.97 15.49 13.65
C ARG A 10 9.25 15.06 14.36
N VAL A 11 9.60 13.79 14.26
CA VAL A 11 10.80 13.20 14.84
C VAL A 11 11.83 13.02 13.74
N THR A 12 13.04 13.52 13.96
CA THR A 12 14.09 13.50 12.95
C THR A 12 15.49 13.30 13.54
N LYS A 13 16.42 12.78 12.72
CA LYS A 13 17.86 12.75 12.99
C LYS A 13 18.57 14.08 12.67
N TYR A 14 17.89 14.98 11.96
CA TYR A 14 18.43 16.28 11.55
C TYR A 14 18.29 17.29 12.69
N ASP A 15 19.40 17.87 13.16
CA ASP A 15 19.35 18.86 14.25
C ASP A 15 18.61 20.13 13.79
N PRO A 16 17.50 20.53 14.43
CA PRO A 16 16.81 21.76 14.09
C PRO A 16 17.70 23.02 14.17
N ALA A 17 18.80 22.98 14.92
CA ALA A 17 19.78 24.06 14.99
C ALA A 17 20.51 24.33 13.66
N ASP A 18 20.55 23.36 12.73
CA ASP A 18 21.18 23.53 11.42
C ASP A 18 20.23 24.11 10.36
N ARG A 19 19.04 24.59 10.76
CA ARG A 19 18.10 25.24 9.84
C ARG A 19 18.38 26.74 9.72
N ASP A 20 18.18 27.27 8.53
CA ASP A 20 18.22 28.72 8.29
C ASP A 20 16.95 29.42 8.81
N GLU A 21 16.91 30.75 8.66
CA GLU A 21 15.78 31.59 9.07
C GLU A 21 14.47 31.29 8.32
N HIS A 22 14.54 30.58 7.19
CA HIS A 22 13.38 30.13 6.41
C HIS A 22 12.97 28.68 6.76
N GLY A 23 13.70 28.03 7.67
CA GLY A 23 13.44 26.65 8.10
C GLY A 23 14.04 25.58 7.18
N HIS A 24 14.86 25.95 6.18
CA HIS A 24 15.55 24.98 5.36
C HIS A 24 16.74 24.39 6.11
N TYR A 25 16.87 23.07 6.09
CA TYR A 25 18.01 22.38 6.69
C TYR A 25 19.27 22.59 5.86
N GLN A 26 20.33 23.10 6.49
CA GLN A 26 21.63 23.40 5.84
C GLN A 26 22.72 22.39 6.24
N GLY A 27 22.41 21.45 7.12
CA GLY A 27 23.32 20.39 7.52
C GLY A 27 23.45 19.25 6.49
N PRO A 28 24.27 18.23 6.78
CA PRO A 28 24.41 17.06 5.92
C PRO A 28 23.09 16.30 5.76
N LEU A 29 22.60 16.22 4.52
CA LEU A 29 21.46 15.38 4.18
C LEU A 29 21.92 13.96 3.88
N ASP A 30 21.48 13.04 4.71
CA ASP A 30 21.58 11.60 4.45
C ASP A 30 20.17 11.03 4.52
N ILE A 31 19.65 10.56 3.40
CA ILE A 31 18.31 9.94 3.29
C ILE A 31 18.36 8.42 3.44
N THR A 32 19.53 7.85 3.69
CA THR A 32 19.72 6.42 3.90
C THR A 32 19.69 6.08 5.38
N SER A 33 19.18 4.89 5.71
CA SER A 33 19.23 4.38 7.08
C SER A 33 20.68 4.07 7.45
N ASP A 34 21.07 4.34 8.68
CA ASP A 34 22.38 3.95 9.19
C ASP A 34 22.46 2.46 9.56
N HIS A 35 21.33 1.74 9.50
CA HIS A 35 21.18 0.36 9.98
C HIS A 35 21.68 0.17 11.42
N GLY A 36 21.68 1.25 12.20
CA GLY A 36 22.48 1.40 13.39
C GLY A 36 21.75 2.15 14.50
N PRO A 37 22.46 2.97 15.29
CA PRO A 37 21.87 3.67 16.42
C PRO A 37 20.69 4.59 16.06
N VAL A 38 20.71 5.25 14.91
CA VAL A 38 19.65 6.17 14.50
C VAL A 38 18.38 5.39 14.14
N GLU A 39 18.51 4.34 13.33
CA GLU A 39 17.40 3.41 13.06
C GLU A 39 16.81 2.86 14.37
N ALA A 40 17.66 2.37 15.27
CA ALA A 40 17.23 1.83 16.57
C ALA A 40 16.50 2.89 17.42
N ALA A 41 16.91 4.16 17.35
CA ALA A 41 16.25 5.26 18.05
C ALA A 41 14.83 5.51 17.51
N TYR A 42 14.62 5.45 16.19
CA TYR A 42 13.28 5.56 15.60
C TYR A 42 12.38 4.41 16.07
N LEU A 43 12.89 3.18 16.05
CA LEU A 43 12.13 2.01 16.50
C LEU A 43 11.77 2.12 17.99
N ALA A 44 12.71 2.58 18.82
CA ALA A 44 12.48 2.78 20.25
C ALA A 44 11.43 3.88 20.52
N ALA A 45 11.44 4.95 19.74
CA ALA A 45 10.44 6.01 19.82
C ALA A 45 9.02 5.47 19.55
N VAL A 46 8.83 4.66 18.49
CA VAL A 46 7.53 4.02 18.22
C VAL A 46 7.03 3.21 19.42
N ALA A 47 7.88 2.36 20.00
CA ALA A 47 7.50 1.56 21.16
C ALA A 47 7.22 2.40 22.41
N ALA A 48 7.95 3.49 22.63
CA ALA A 48 7.74 4.38 23.77
C ALA A 48 6.41 5.13 23.66
N PHE A 49 6.08 5.67 22.49
CA PHE A 49 4.79 6.34 22.25
C PHE A 49 3.62 5.36 22.33
N ALA A 50 3.78 4.13 21.82
CA ALA A 50 2.79 3.08 21.97
C ALA A 50 2.50 2.75 23.44
N ARG A 51 3.56 2.56 24.23
CA ARG A 51 3.45 2.32 25.68
C ARG A 51 2.77 3.47 26.40
N ASP A 52 3.20 4.71 26.15
CA ASP A 52 2.62 5.91 26.74
C ASP A 52 1.18 6.14 26.26
N SER A 53 0.76 5.59 25.12
CA SER A 53 -0.61 5.68 24.63
C SER A 53 -1.47 4.48 25.05
N GLY A 54 -0.92 3.47 25.72
CA GLY A 54 -1.63 2.25 26.07
C GLY A 54 -2.03 1.42 24.85
N VAL A 55 -1.28 1.51 23.76
CA VAL A 55 -1.52 0.81 22.49
C VAL A 55 -0.55 -0.35 22.35
N ASP A 56 -1.07 -1.55 22.08
CA ASP A 56 -0.29 -2.78 21.88
C ASP A 56 -0.33 -3.29 20.42
N ARG A 57 -1.28 -2.80 19.62
CA ARG A 57 -1.46 -3.13 18.21
C ARG A 57 -1.77 -1.89 17.38
N LEU A 58 -1.26 -1.87 16.16
CA LEU A 58 -1.52 -0.84 15.16
C LEU A 58 -2.13 -1.49 13.91
N ALA A 59 -3.15 -0.86 13.36
CA ALA A 59 -3.69 -1.17 12.05
C ALA A 59 -2.76 -0.58 10.97
N VAL A 60 -2.49 -1.38 9.95
CA VAL A 60 -1.82 -1.01 8.72
C VAL A 60 -2.83 -0.34 7.80
N ARG A 61 -2.53 0.87 7.33
CA ARG A 61 -3.39 1.62 6.40
C ARG A 61 -2.65 1.93 5.12
N GLU A 62 -3.39 1.87 4.03
CA GLU A 62 -2.91 2.20 2.68
C GLU A 62 -1.55 1.52 2.39
N PRO A 63 -1.39 0.21 2.65
CA PRO A 63 -0.12 -0.46 2.37
C PRO A 63 0.19 -0.36 0.89
N ALA A 64 1.45 -0.10 0.56
CA ALA A 64 1.99 -0.11 -0.78
C ALA A 64 3.24 -1.01 -0.79
N LEU A 65 3.36 -1.85 -1.81
CA LEU A 65 4.52 -2.71 -2.02
C LEU A 65 5.30 -2.19 -3.22
N ALA A 66 6.56 -2.62 -3.35
CA ALA A 66 7.30 -2.38 -4.58
C ALA A 66 6.57 -3.01 -5.78
N PRO A 67 6.58 -2.38 -6.96
CA PRO A 67 6.05 -2.99 -8.17
C PRO A 67 6.60 -4.39 -8.40
N ASN A 68 5.77 -5.30 -8.90
CA ASN A 68 6.17 -6.68 -9.21
C ASN A 68 6.62 -7.50 -7.98
N THR A 69 6.30 -7.05 -6.75
CA THR A 69 6.50 -7.85 -5.54
C THR A 69 5.61 -9.09 -5.59
N PRO A 70 6.15 -10.30 -5.34
CA PRO A 70 5.34 -11.50 -5.29
C PRO A 70 4.21 -11.41 -4.24
N ASP A 71 3.06 -12.02 -4.54
CA ASP A 71 1.87 -12.06 -3.65
C ASP A 71 2.18 -12.47 -2.21
N ARG A 72 3.17 -13.36 -2.05
CA ARG A 72 3.69 -13.84 -0.76
C ARG A 72 5.17 -13.55 -0.69
N ASP A 73 5.54 -12.32 -0.36
CA ASP A 73 6.90 -11.97 -0.01
C ASP A 73 7.30 -12.70 1.30
N PRO A 74 8.28 -13.62 1.26
CA PRO A 74 8.72 -14.33 2.45
C PRO A 74 9.22 -13.39 3.56
N ALA A 75 9.73 -12.21 3.20
CA ALA A 75 10.18 -11.22 4.18
C ALA A 75 9.02 -10.58 4.97
N LEU A 76 7.80 -10.62 4.44
CA LEU A 76 6.61 -10.06 5.10
C LEU A 76 5.68 -11.14 5.67
N ALA A 77 5.89 -12.41 5.32
CA ALA A 77 5.01 -13.52 5.70
C ALA A 77 4.86 -13.67 7.23
N ASP A 78 5.94 -13.46 7.99
CA ASP A 78 5.91 -13.54 9.46
C ASP A 78 5.19 -12.35 10.10
N LEU A 79 5.15 -11.20 9.42
CA LEU A 79 4.44 -9.99 9.88
C LEU A 79 2.94 -10.07 9.56
N PHE A 80 2.60 -10.75 8.47
CA PHE A 80 1.25 -10.85 7.93
C PHE A 80 0.90 -12.30 7.57
N PRO A 81 0.57 -13.15 8.56
CA PRO A 81 0.25 -14.56 8.31
C PRO A 81 -0.96 -14.73 7.37
N ASP A 82 -1.91 -13.78 7.43
CA ASP A 82 -3.10 -13.76 6.59
C ASP A 82 -2.92 -12.90 5.31
N GLY A 83 -1.72 -12.39 5.07
CA GLY A 83 -1.37 -11.52 3.95
C GLY A 83 -1.48 -10.02 4.26
N VAL A 84 -0.78 -9.22 3.46
CA VAL A 84 -0.80 -7.74 3.56
C VAL A 84 -2.14 -7.22 3.04
N HIS A 85 -2.82 -6.35 3.80
CA HIS A 85 -4.00 -5.61 3.35
C HIS A 85 -4.26 -4.37 4.21
N ASP A 86 -5.03 -3.40 3.73
CA ASP A 86 -5.51 -2.29 4.56
C ASP A 86 -6.40 -2.84 5.69
N GLY A 87 -6.14 -2.41 6.91
CA GLY A 87 -6.82 -2.85 8.13
C GLY A 87 -6.17 -4.05 8.81
N ALA A 88 -5.10 -4.63 8.27
CA ALA A 88 -4.34 -5.67 8.96
C ALA A 88 -3.77 -5.12 10.28
N GLU A 89 -3.93 -5.85 11.38
CA GLU A 89 -3.41 -5.43 12.68
C GLU A 89 -2.11 -6.14 13.04
N VAL A 90 -1.11 -5.36 13.43
CA VAL A 90 0.20 -5.86 13.86
C VAL A 90 0.50 -5.44 15.29
N ALA A 91 1.15 -6.33 16.07
CA ALA A 91 1.66 -5.97 17.39
C ALA A 91 2.83 -4.97 17.28
N ILE A 92 3.11 -4.22 18.34
CA ILE A 92 4.21 -3.21 18.34
C ILE A 92 5.56 -3.75 17.82
N PRO A 93 6.04 -4.97 18.19
CA PRO A 93 7.29 -5.49 17.63
C PRO A 93 7.26 -5.68 16.11
N ALA A 94 6.11 -6.04 15.54
CA ALA A 94 5.94 -6.14 14.08
C ALA A 94 5.81 -4.74 13.46
N ALA A 95 5.13 -3.80 14.11
CA ALA A 95 5.10 -2.39 13.67
C ALA A 95 6.50 -1.76 13.63
N GLN A 96 7.38 -2.08 14.58
CA GLN A 96 8.78 -1.65 14.55
C GLN A 96 9.53 -2.24 13.34
N GLN A 97 9.28 -3.51 12.98
CA GLN A 97 9.86 -4.10 11.77
C GLN A 97 9.36 -3.42 10.49
N LEU A 98 8.09 -3.03 10.42
CA LEU A 98 7.56 -2.24 9.30
C LEU A 98 8.24 -0.86 9.21
N VAL A 99 8.43 -0.17 10.33
CA VAL A 99 9.18 1.10 10.37
C VAL A 99 10.62 0.91 9.95
N GLN A 100 11.26 -0.19 10.33
CA GLN A 100 12.60 -0.54 9.87
C GLN A 100 12.65 -0.69 8.34
N HIS A 101 11.70 -1.41 7.74
CA HIS A 101 11.60 -1.51 6.28
C HIS A 101 11.43 -0.13 5.62
N MET A 102 10.49 0.68 6.14
CA MET A 102 10.26 2.03 5.62
C MET A 102 11.50 2.93 5.70
N LEU A 103 12.27 2.87 6.79
CA LEU A 103 13.50 3.67 6.98
C LEU A 103 14.64 3.24 6.05
N ARG A 104 14.82 1.93 5.86
CA ARG A 104 15.89 1.38 5.01
C ARG A 104 15.66 1.67 3.54
N ASP A 105 14.40 1.73 3.15
CA ASP A 105 14.03 1.87 1.75
C ASP A 105 13.55 3.29 1.37
N SER A 106 13.58 4.26 2.29
CA SER A 106 13.29 5.68 2.02
C SER A 106 14.19 6.33 0.94
N GLY A 107 15.31 5.69 0.58
CA GLY A 107 16.28 6.19 -0.40
C GLY A 107 15.97 5.88 -1.88
N GLY A 108 14.86 5.18 -2.18
CA GLY A 108 14.43 4.84 -3.54
C GLY A 108 12.92 4.89 -3.69
N PHE A 109 12.43 5.18 -4.91
CA PHE A 109 10.99 5.37 -5.20
C PHE A 109 10.09 4.19 -4.81
N TRP A 110 10.65 3.01 -4.54
CA TRP A 110 9.92 1.79 -4.19
C TRP A 110 10.67 1.01 -3.13
N GLY A 111 10.37 1.27 -1.86
CA GLY A 111 10.75 0.35 -0.80
C GLY A 111 9.92 -0.92 -0.81
N ARG A 112 10.36 -1.93 -0.05
CA ARG A 112 9.68 -3.23 0.00
C ARG A 112 8.23 -3.08 0.44
N ILE A 113 8.00 -2.29 1.48
CA ILE A 113 6.68 -1.93 1.98
C ILE A 113 6.68 -0.51 2.51
N TRP A 114 5.63 0.22 2.19
CA TRP A 114 5.26 1.47 2.85
C TRP A 114 3.84 1.35 3.38
N CYS A 115 3.57 1.93 4.55
CA CYS A 115 2.22 2.02 5.10
C CYS A 115 2.14 3.10 6.16
N ARG A 116 0.91 3.48 6.52
CA ARG A 116 0.65 4.21 7.76
C ARG A 116 0.27 3.22 8.85
N LEU A 117 0.63 3.53 10.09
CA LEU A 117 0.29 2.72 11.24
C LEU A 117 -0.59 3.54 12.17
N GLU A 118 -1.75 3.02 12.57
CA GLU A 118 -2.68 3.77 13.42
C GLU A 118 -3.47 2.90 14.39
N HIS A 119 -3.91 3.49 15.49
CA HIS A 119 -4.90 2.93 16.39
C HIS A 119 -5.97 4.00 16.65
N GLY A 120 -6.91 4.14 15.72
CA GLY A 120 -7.95 5.18 15.78
C GLY A 120 -7.36 6.55 16.09
N ASP A 121 -7.94 7.22 17.09
CA ASP A 121 -7.46 8.54 17.55
C ASP A 121 -6.40 8.46 18.66
N LEU A 122 -5.89 7.26 19.00
CA LEU A 122 -4.95 7.07 20.11
C LEU A 122 -3.49 7.27 19.72
N LEU A 123 -3.10 6.74 18.56
CA LEU A 123 -1.72 6.77 18.07
C LEU A 123 -1.68 6.65 16.55
N THR A 124 -0.85 7.45 15.89
CA THR A 124 -0.51 7.32 14.46
C THR A 124 0.99 7.43 14.26
N VAL A 125 1.56 6.61 13.39
CA VAL A 125 2.97 6.65 12.98
C VAL A 125 3.04 6.62 11.45
N HIS A 126 3.85 7.51 10.89
CA HIS A 126 4.09 7.60 9.46
C HIS A 126 5.55 7.97 9.19
N ILE A 127 6.17 7.34 8.18
CA ILE A 127 7.56 7.60 7.77
C ILE A 127 7.55 8.25 6.39
N GLY A 128 8.09 9.47 6.32
CA GLY A 128 8.32 10.17 5.06
C GLY A 128 9.53 9.61 4.30
N TRP A 129 9.57 9.86 2.99
CA TRP A 129 10.68 9.48 2.11
C TRP A 129 12.02 10.12 2.53
N ASP A 130 11.95 11.25 3.21
CA ASP A 130 13.06 12.02 3.78
C ASP A 130 13.42 11.59 5.21
N GLN A 131 13.00 10.39 5.61
CA GLN A 131 13.21 9.78 6.93
C GLN A 131 12.63 10.57 8.11
N TYR A 132 11.77 11.57 7.88
CA TYR A 132 11.01 12.18 8.96
C TYR A 132 9.93 11.20 9.44
N MET A 133 9.93 10.90 10.73
CA MET A 133 8.85 10.17 11.36
C MET A 133 7.83 11.16 11.92
N TYR A 134 6.58 11.02 11.50
CA TYR A 134 5.45 11.76 12.03
C TYR A 134 4.70 10.85 12.99
N ILE A 135 4.72 11.20 14.28
CA ILE A 135 4.04 10.45 15.31
C ILE A 135 3.04 11.36 16.02
N ALA A 136 1.80 10.92 16.17
CA ALA A 136 0.79 11.66 16.91
C ALA A 136 0.10 10.76 17.93
N SER A 137 -0.21 11.30 19.10
CA SER A 137 -0.82 10.58 20.20
C SER A 137 -1.94 11.37 20.86
N HIS A 138 -2.89 10.66 21.49
CA HIS A 138 -4.02 11.29 22.19
C HIS A 138 -3.61 12.00 23.49
N ARG A 139 -2.38 11.76 23.95
CA ARG A 139 -1.76 12.39 25.12
C ARG A 139 -0.38 12.94 24.75
N PRO A 140 0.21 13.82 25.57
CA PRO A 140 1.51 14.41 25.27
C PRO A 140 2.69 13.43 25.21
N CYS A 141 2.58 12.25 25.83
CA CYS A 141 3.64 11.23 25.86
C CYS A 141 5.02 11.80 26.29
N GLU A 142 5.03 12.60 27.37
CA GLU A 142 6.23 13.36 27.80
C GLU A 142 7.45 12.47 28.02
N GLN A 143 7.23 11.25 28.55
CA GLN A 143 8.30 10.29 28.77
C GLN A 143 8.85 9.77 27.44
N ALA A 144 7.99 9.37 26.50
CA ALA A 144 8.42 8.96 25.16
C ALA A 144 9.17 10.07 24.42
N VAL A 145 8.73 11.33 24.52
CA VAL A 145 9.41 12.50 23.95
C VAL A 145 10.80 12.67 24.57
N ALA A 146 10.91 12.59 25.90
CA ALA A 146 12.19 12.71 26.60
C ALA A 146 13.15 11.55 26.27
N ASP A 147 12.63 10.32 26.17
CA ASP A 147 13.40 9.13 25.77
C ASP A 147 13.92 9.27 24.35
N THR A 148 13.07 9.74 23.42
CA THR A 148 13.44 9.98 22.01
C THR A 148 14.57 11.00 21.90
N ARG A 149 14.53 12.09 22.67
CA ARG A 149 15.62 13.08 22.76
C ARG A 149 16.92 12.48 23.27
N ARG A 150 16.84 11.65 24.31
CA ARG A 150 18.01 11.00 24.92
C ARG A 150 18.71 10.04 23.96
N LEU A 151 17.95 9.47 23.02
CA LEU A 151 18.46 8.58 21.99
C LEU A 151 19.06 9.33 20.78
N GLY A 152 19.09 10.67 20.81
CA GLY A 152 19.72 11.49 19.77
C GLY A 152 18.80 11.89 18.62
N LEU A 153 17.48 11.68 18.75
CA LEU A 153 16.50 12.20 17.80
C LEU A 153 15.89 13.51 18.30
N HIS A 154 15.36 14.31 17.38
CA HIS A 154 14.77 15.61 17.64
C HIS A 154 13.24 15.55 17.42
N PRO A 155 12.43 15.29 18.47
CA PRO A 155 10.98 15.40 18.41
C PRO A 155 10.56 16.87 18.51
N GLU A 156 10.11 17.41 17.38
CA GLU A 156 9.60 18.77 17.25
C GLU A 156 8.07 18.74 17.28
N PRO A 157 7.42 19.49 18.18
CA PRO A 157 5.96 19.58 18.18
C PRO A 157 5.48 20.27 16.90
N ILE A 158 4.47 19.71 16.26
CA ILE A 158 3.81 20.27 15.08
C ILE A 158 2.31 20.36 15.33
N PRO A 159 1.58 21.30 14.67
CA PRO A 159 0.14 21.42 14.87
C PRO A 159 -0.64 20.17 14.48
N HIS A 160 -0.20 19.48 13.42
CA HIS A 160 -0.73 18.22 12.94
C HIS A 160 0.29 17.56 12.01
N SER A 161 0.19 16.24 11.83
CA SER A 161 0.95 15.53 10.80
C SER A 161 0.53 16.04 9.41
N PRO A 162 1.47 16.32 8.48
CA PRO A 162 1.13 16.60 7.08
C PRO A 162 0.50 15.38 6.38
N TYR A 163 0.63 14.20 7.01
CA TYR A 163 -0.02 12.97 6.60
C TYR A 163 -1.27 12.70 7.44
N ARG A 164 -1.87 13.70 8.07
CA ARG A 164 -3.20 13.50 8.65
C ARG A 164 -4.16 13.14 7.51
N HIS A 165 -4.97 12.11 7.70
CA HIS A 165 -6.06 11.81 6.78
C HIS A 165 -7.15 12.89 6.93
N ASP A 166 -7.49 13.55 5.83
CA ASP A 166 -8.66 14.40 5.73
C ASP A 166 -9.63 13.79 4.70
N PRO A 167 -10.86 13.39 5.10
CA PRO A 167 -11.87 12.92 4.18
C PRO A 167 -12.22 13.93 3.08
N ALA A 168 -11.97 15.23 3.29
CA ALA A 168 -12.20 16.27 2.28
C ALA A 168 -11.16 16.25 1.15
N ASP A 169 -9.99 15.65 1.37
CA ASP A 169 -8.92 15.50 0.38
C ASP A 169 -9.09 14.24 -0.50
N GLU A 170 -10.19 13.51 -0.33
CA GLU A 170 -10.48 12.29 -1.09
C GLU A 170 -11.04 12.62 -2.48
N ASP A 171 -10.16 12.66 -3.46
CA ASP A 171 -10.54 12.67 -4.87
C ASP A 171 -10.86 11.24 -5.35
N GLY A 172 -12.05 11.07 -5.95
CA GLY A 172 -12.45 9.82 -6.63
C GLY A 172 -13.71 9.15 -6.08
N THR A 173 -14.20 8.15 -6.80
CA THR A 173 -15.43 7.43 -6.42
C THR A 173 -15.09 6.35 -5.38
N ARG A 174 -15.98 6.17 -4.40
CA ARG A 174 -15.90 5.09 -3.41
C ARG A 174 -17.16 4.26 -3.45
N ARG A 175 -17.25 3.37 -4.45
CA ARG A 175 -18.34 2.41 -4.56
C ARG A 175 -18.03 1.18 -3.70
N PRO A 176 -18.87 0.80 -2.72
CA PRO A 176 -18.70 -0.45 -1.99
C PRO A 176 -18.97 -1.66 -2.91
N ALA A 177 -18.25 -2.76 -2.69
CA ALA A 177 -18.52 -4.06 -3.31
C ALA A 177 -19.71 -4.75 -2.62
N ASP A 178 -20.86 -4.07 -2.66
CA ASP A 178 -22.14 -4.54 -2.12
C ASP A 178 -22.81 -5.56 -3.05
N ASP A 179 -23.99 -6.06 -2.65
CA ASP A 179 -24.70 -7.07 -3.43
C ASP A 179 -25.10 -6.59 -4.84
N THR A 180 -25.23 -5.27 -5.06
CA THR A 180 -25.47 -4.70 -6.39
C THR A 180 -24.23 -4.84 -7.27
N PHE A 181 -23.05 -4.48 -6.74
CA PHE A 181 -21.79 -4.71 -7.46
C PHE A 181 -21.60 -6.19 -7.82
N TRP A 182 -21.89 -7.11 -6.90
CA TRP A 182 -21.76 -8.55 -7.17
C TRP A 182 -22.74 -9.05 -8.23
N ALA A 183 -23.97 -8.53 -8.25
CA ALA A 183 -24.94 -8.83 -9.30
C ALA A 183 -24.46 -8.31 -10.67
N ASP A 184 -23.99 -7.06 -10.74
CA ASP A 184 -23.46 -6.46 -11.98
C ASP A 184 -22.26 -7.25 -12.52
N LEU A 185 -21.36 -7.69 -11.64
CA LEU A 185 -20.21 -8.52 -12.00
C LEU A 185 -20.64 -9.91 -12.50
N ALA A 186 -21.64 -10.53 -11.89
CA ALA A 186 -22.18 -11.80 -12.36
C ALA A 186 -22.78 -11.65 -13.76
N ASP A 187 -23.55 -10.60 -14.02
CA ASP A 187 -24.15 -10.31 -15.32
C ASP A 187 -23.09 -10.02 -16.38
N LEU A 188 -22.01 -9.31 -16.04
CA LEU A 188 -20.84 -9.14 -16.91
C LEU A 188 -20.20 -10.48 -17.25
N ALA A 189 -19.94 -11.32 -16.25
CA ALA A 189 -19.33 -12.64 -16.47
C ALA A 189 -20.22 -13.56 -17.32
N VAL A 190 -21.56 -13.50 -17.19
CA VAL A 190 -22.48 -14.24 -18.08
C VAL A 190 -22.40 -13.72 -19.52
N ARG A 191 -22.43 -12.40 -19.71
CA ARG A 191 -22.42 -11.80 -21.07
C ARG A 191 -21.12 -12.04 -21.82
N HIS A 192 -20.00 -12.11 -21.10
CA HIS A 192 -18.67 -12.23 -21.69
C HIS A 192 -18.09 -13.65 -21.59
N ASP A 193 -18.85 -14.65 -21.11
CA ASP A 193 -18.39 -15.99 -20.67
C ASP A 193 -17.48 -15.94 -19.43
N ARG A 194 -16.58 -14.96 -19.40
CA ARG A 194 -15.67 -14.65 -18.30
C ARG A 194 -15.20 -13.20 -18.35
N VAL A 195 -14.67 -12.73 -17.24
CA VAL A 195 -14.04 -11.41 -17.10
C VAL A 195 -12.74 -11.54 -16.31
N LEU A 196 -11.88 -10.53 -16.42
CA LEU A 196 -10.68 -10.42 -15.62
C LEU A 196 -10.94 -9.49 -14.43
N LEU A 197 -10.67 -9.96 -13.21
CA LEU A 197 -10.77 -9.19 -11.98
C LEU A 197 -9.37 -8.90 -11.45
N GLU A 198 -9.06 -7.62 -11.28
CA GLU A 198 -7.91 -7.10 -10.56
C GLU A 198 -8.30 -6.89 -9.09
N GLU A 199 -7.60 -7.56 -8.17
CA GLU A 199 -7.68 -7.38 -6.73
C GLU A 199 -6.46 -6.58 -6.26
N GLY A 200 -6.60 -5.26 -6.20
CA GLY A 200 -5.60 -4.35 -5.63
C GLY A 200 -5.64 -4.36 -4.11
N TYR A 201 -4.92 -5.30 -3.49
CA TYR A 201 -4.87 -5.48 -2.03
C TYR A 201 -3.89 -4.53 -1.32
N ALA A 202 -2.95 -3.96 -2.06
CA ALA A 202 -1.98 -2.95 -1.64
C ALA A 202 -1.61 -2.07 -2.86
N GLY A 203 -1.09 -0.87 -2.63
CA GLY A 203 -0.58 0.01 -3.69
C GLY A 203 0.53 -0.66 -4.51
N ASN A 204 0.49 -0.42 -5.82
CA ASN A 204 1.42 -0.93 -6.86
C ASN A 204 1.49 -2.45 -7.02
N THR A 205 0.52 -3.19 -6.46
CA THR A 205 0.41 -4.63 -6.66
C THR A 205 -1.05 -5.06 -6.74
N ALA A 206 -1.30 -6.13 -7.46
CA ALA A 206 -2.62 -6.70 -7.60
C ALA A 206 -2.54 -8.21 -7.81
N ARG A 207 -3.57 -8.92 -7.35
CA ARG A 207 -3.82 -10.31 -7.75
C ARG A 207 -4.79 -10.32 -8.91
N TRP A 208 -4.59 -11.25 -9.83
CA TRP A 208 -5.38 -11.37 -11.04
C TRP A 208 -6.22 -12.64 -11.01
N HIS A 209 -7.51 -12.49 -11.29
CA HIS A 209 -8.46 -13.59 -11.30
C HIS A 209 -9.21 -13.60 -12.62
N ARG A 210 -9.18 -14.72 -13.36
CA ARG A 210 -10.15 -14.97 -14.43
C ARG A 210 -11.41 -15.55 -13.82
N VAL A 211 -12.54 -14.87 -14.02
CA VAL A 211 -13.77 -15.12 -13.26
C VAL A 211 -14.92 -15.46 -14.19
N THR A 212 -15.59 -16.57 -13.89
CA THR A 212 -16.90 -16.92 -14.47
C THR A 212 -18.00 -16.65 -13.45
N ALA A 213 -19.25 -16.52 -13.91
CA ALA A 213 -20.39 -16.29 -13.01
C ALA A 213 -20.52 -17.39 -11.94
N ALA A 214 -20.22 -18.65 -12.30
CA ALA A 214 -20.24 -19.79 -11.39
C ALA A 214 -19.08 -19.78 -10.37
N GLY A 215 -17.96 -19.13 -10.68
CA GLY A 215 -16.80 -19.03 -9.81
C GLY A 215 -16.89 -17.95 -8.73
N LEU A 216 -17.75 -16.94 -8.93
CA LEU A 216 -17.88 -15.78 -8.03
C LEU A 216 -18.14 -16.14 -6.55
N PRO A 217 -19.05 -17.07 -6.20
CA PRO A 217 -19.29 -17.41 -4.81
C PRO A 217 -18.06 -17.97 -4.08
N GLY A 218 -17.19 -18.69 -4.80
CA GLY A 218 -15.95 -19.23 -4.24
C GLY A 218 -14.81 -18.21 -4.17
N LEU A 219 -14.84 -17.19 -5.03
CA LEU A 219 -13.83 -16.13 -5.09
C LEU A 219 -14.04 -15.07 -4.00
N ARG A 220 -15.28 -14.57 -3.83
CA ARG A 220 -15.61 -13.49 -2.89
C ARG A 220 -14.98 -13.64 -1.48
N PRO A 221 -15.05 -14.80 -0.80
CA PRO A 221 -14.47 -14.95 0.54
C PRO A 221 -12.93 -15.03 0.57
N ARG A 222 -12.27 -15.12 -0.59
CA ARG A 222 -10.81 -15.21 -0.71
C ARG A 222 -10.14 -13.87 -1.01
N LEU A 223 -10.91 -12.87 -1.41
CA LEU A 223 -10.40 -11.52 -1.70
C LEU A 223 -9.98 -10.85 -0.40
N ALA A 224 -8.88 -10.10 -0.46
CA ALA A 224 -8.37 -9.35 0.68
C ALA A 224 -9.42 -8.32 1.18
N PRO A 225 -9.54 -8.14 2.51
CA PRO A 225 -10.35 -7.06 3.06
C PRO A 225 -9.90 -5.72 2.47
N ARG A 226 -10.88 -4.84 2.21
CA ARG A 226 -10.62 -3.48 1.71
C ARG A 226 -9.90 -3.39 0.36
N ALA A 227 -9.68 -4.50 -0.36
CA ALA A 227 -9.08 -4.47 -1.69
C ALA A 227 -9.89 -3.63 -2.68
N ARG A 228 -9.18 -2.93 -3.57
CA ARG A 228 -9.76 -2.31 -4.76
C ARG A 228 -10.07 -3.41 -5.78
N LEU A 229 -11.31 -3.46 -6.25
CA LEU A 229 -11.77 -4.40 -7.26
C LEU A 229 -11.99 -3.66 -8.57
N THR A 230 -11.26 -4.06 -9.59
CA THR A 230 -11.36 -3.48 -10.93
C THR A 230 -11.63 -4.59 -11.94
N VAL A 231 -12.69 -4.44 -12.73
CA VAL A 231 -13.15 -5.47 -13.68
C VAL A 231 -12.81 -5.06 -15.10
N TRP A 232 -12.20 -5.98 -15.83
CA TRP A 232 -11.67 -5.77 -17.17
C TRP A 232 -12.27 -6.78 -18.16
N PRO A 233 -12.22 -6.47 -19.48
CA PRO A 233 -12.36 -7.50 -20.49
C PRO A 233 -11.38 -8.65 -20.22
N ASP A 234 -11.78 -9.85 -20.60
CA ASP A 234 -10.95 -11.03 -20.40
C ASP A 234 -9.67 -11.02 -21.27
N LEU A 235 -8.73 -11.91 -20.92
CA LEU A 235 -7.50 -12.15 -21.68
C LEU A 235 -7.79 -12.66 -23.09
N ARG A 236 -6.98 -12.23 -24.06
CA ARG A 236 -7.01 -12.68 -25.45
C ARG A 236 -6.15 -13.93 -25.64
N ASP A 237 -6.67 -14.94 -26.34
CA ASP A 237 -5.92 -16.17 -26.64
C ASP A 237 -4.81 -15.96 -27.70
N ASP A 238 -4.93 -14.92 -28.54
CA ASP A 238 -3.90 -14.56 -29.52
C ASP A 238 -2.76 -13.77 -28.86
N THR A 239 -1.91 -14.47 -28.11
CA THR A 239 -0.77 -13.91 -27.38
C THR A 239 0.31 -13.36 -28.30
N ALA A 240 0.43 -13.89 -29.52
CA ALA A 240 1.37 -13.39 -30.53
C ALA A 240 0.97 -11.98 -31.00
N ALA A 241 -0.31 -11.75 -31.27
CA ALA A 241 -0.80 -10.41 -31.59
C ALA A 241 -0.67 -9.46 -30.39
N VAL A 242 -0.94 -9.92 -29.15
CA VAL A 242 -0.72 -9.09 -27.94
C VAL A 242 0.74 -8.68 -27.83
N ALA A 243 1.67 -9.61 -28.06
CA ALA A 243 3.09 -9.33 -28.04
C ALA A 243 3.50 -8.35 -29.15
N ALA A 244 2.94 -8.47 -30.36
CA ALA A 244 3.22 -7.55 -31.46
C ALA A 244 2.82 -6.09 -31.15
N ASP A 245 1.73 -5.92 -30.39
CA ASP A 245 1.12 -4.61 -30.08
C ASP A 245 1.56 -4.01 -28.73
N LEU A 246 2.69 -4.44 -28.16
CA LEU A 246 3.19 -3.86 -26.90
C LEU A 246 3.43 -2.34 -27.06
N PRO A 247 2.85 -1.51 -26.17
CA PRO A 247 3.01 -0.06 -26.24
C PRO A 247 4.37 0.39 -25.71
N ASP A 248 4.76 1.60 -26.09
CA ASP A 248 5.85 2.34 -25.44
C ASP A 248 5.38 2.92 -24.10
N GLY A 249 6.29 3.10 -23.14
CA GLY A 249 5.98 3.65 -21.82
C GLY A 249 5.50 2.59 -20.82
N LEU A 250 5.02 3.06 -19.67
CA LEU A 250 4.62 2.18 -18.56
C LEU A 250 3.29 1.48 -18.87
N HIS A 251 3.30 0.16 -18.90
CA HIS A 251 2.13 -0.67 -19.14
C HIS A 251 2.15 -1.90 -18.24
N GLU A 252 0.97 -2.47 -17.98
CA GLU A 252 0.82 -3.70 -17.22
C GLU A 252 0.46 -4.85 -18.16
N VAL A 253 1.27 -5.90 -18.16
CA VAL A 253 1.03 -7.11 -18.93
C VAL A 253 0.46 -8.16 -17.99
N VAL A 254 -0.72 -8.67 -18.35
CA VAL A 254 -1.40 -9.74 -17.62
C VAL A 254 -1.48 -10.96 -18.51
N TRP A 255 -1.10 -12.12 -18.00
CA TRP A 255 -1.10 -13.36 -18.79
C TRP A 255 -1.54 -14.55 -17.95
N GLN A 256 -2.05 -15.57 -18.63
CA GLN A 256 -2.29 -16.88 -18.08
C GLN A 256 -1.24 -17.87 -18.60
N ASP A 257 -0.63 -18.64 -17.72
CA ASP A 257 0.28 -19.72 -18.11
C ASP A 257 -0.47 -21.00 -18.52
N ALA A 258 0.29 -22.07 -18.79
CA ALA A 258 -0.27 -23.38 -19.17
C ALA A 258 -0.99 -24.10 -18.01
N ASP A 259 -0.62 -23.79 -16.76
CA ASP A 259 -1.21 -24.37 -15.56
C ASP A 259 -2.50 -23.64 -15.15
N GLY A 260 -2.80 -22.51 -15.79
CA GLY A 260 -3.98 -21.70 -15.54
C GLY A 260 -3.77 -20.58 -14.52
N THR A 261 -2.54 -20.36 -14.07
CA THR A 261 -2.20 -19.26 -13.16
C THR A 261 -2.23 -17.96 -13.93
N VAL A 262 -2.91 -16.95 -13.38
CA VAL A 262 -2.94 -15.60 -13.95
C VAL A 262 -1.95 -14.73 -13.19
N SER A 263 -1.04 -14.11 -13.92
CA SER A 263 0.01 -13.24 -13.39
C SER A 263 -0.05 -11.87 -14.06
N GLY A 264 0.41 -10.85 -13.35
CA GLY A 264 0.55 -9.49 -13.88
C GLY A 264 1.95 -8.95 -13.63
N ARG A 265 2.41 -8.05 -14.50
CA ARG A 265 3.69 -7.37 -14.35
C ARG A 265 3.65 -5.98 -14.97
N LEU A 266 4.13 -4.98 -14.24
CA LEU A 266 4.44 -3.66 -14.79
C LEU A 266 5.74 -3.74 -15.59
N CYS A 267 5.69 -3.26 -16.83
CA CYS A 267 6.75 -3.30 -17.83
C CYS A 267 6.95 -1.91 -18.46
N THR A 268 8.15 -1.67 -18.97
CA THR A 268 8.45 -0.57 -19.91
C THR A 268 8.94 -1.13 -21.24
N GLU A 269 9.29 -0.26 -22.19
CA GLU A 269 9.94 -0.63 -23.46
C GLU A 269 11.22 -1.46 -23.28
N ASP A 270 11.97 -1.23 -22.20
CA ASP A 270 13.20 -1.97 -21.89
C ASP A 270 12.92 -3.45 -21.59
N ASP A 271 11.69 -3.77 -21.17
CA ASP A 271 11.26 -5.14 -20.83
C ASP A 271 10.63 -5.88 -22.01
N HIS A 272 10.54 -5.28 -23.21
CA HIS A 272 9.77 -5.83 -24.32
C HIS A 272 10.24 -7.22 -24.74
N ASP A 273 11.55 -7.46 -24.85
CA ASP A 273 12.08 -8.77 -25.27
C ASP A 273 11.72 -9.88 -24.28
N GLN A 274 11.87 -9.60 -22.98
CA GLN A 274 11.49 -10.53 -21.93
C GLN A 274 9.97 -10.75 -21.92
N THR A 275 9.20 -9.68 -22.08
CA THR A 275 7.74 -9.72 -22.13
C THR A 275 7.25 -10.57 -23.30
N ARG A 276 7.83 -10.41 -24.50
CA ARG A 276 7.52 -11.24 -25.67
C ARG A 276 7.82 -12.72 -25.42
N ALA A 277 8.92 -13.04 -24.74
CA ALA A 277 9.25 -14.41 -24.36
C ALA A 277 8.22 -15.01 -23.38
N THR A 278 7.78 -14.25 -22.38
CA THR A 278 6.71 -14.65 -21.46
C THR A 278 5.40 -14.89 -22.21
N LEU A 279 4.99 -13.96 -23.08
CA LEU A 279 3.75 -14.06 -23.84
C LEU A 279 3.75 -15.23 -24.84
N ALA A 280 4.90 -15.60 -25.39
CA ALA A 280 5.02 -16.77 -26.26
C ALA A 280 4.75 -18.10 -25.54
N ALA A 281 4.94 -18.16 -24.22
CA ALA A 281 4.63 -19.33 -23.39
C ALA A 281 3.23 -19.25 -22.74
N ALA A 282 2.55 -18.12 -22.83
CA ALA A 282 1.23 -17.90 -22.24
C ALA A 282 0.12 -18.50 -23.10
N THR A 283 -0.99 -18.88 -22.45
CA THR A 283 -2.21 -19.37 -23.11
C THR A 283 -3.18 -18.25 -23.46
N ALA A 284 -3.15 -17.14 -22.72
CA ALA A 284 -3.91 -15.93 -23.00
C ALA A 284 -3.23 -14.72 -22.36
N ALA A 285 -3.44 -13.52 -22.89
CA ALA A 285 -2.86 -12.29 -22.34
C ALA A 285 -3.67 -11.01 -22.64
N ALA A 286 -3.37 -9.96 -21.88
CA ALA A 286 -3.86 -8.61 -22.09
C ALA A 286 -2.77 -7.59 -21.71
N VAL A 287 -2.89 -6.38 -22.27
CA VAL A 287 -2.05 -5.24 -21.91
C VAL A 287 -2.97 -4.12 -21.45
N LEU A 288 -2.67 -3.56 -20.28
CA LEU A 288 -3.40 -2.46 -19.67
C LEU A 288 -2.46 -1.25 -19.54
N SER A 289 -3.02 -0.04 -19.53
CA SER A 289 -2.20 1.14 -19.26
C SER A 289 -1.65 1.10 -17.82
N GLY A 290 -0.39 1.49 -17.66
CA GLY A 290 0.23 1.71 -16.35
C GLY A 290 -0.13 3.07 -15.75
N TYR A 291 -0.73 3.97 -16.52
CA TYR A 291 -1.19 5.27 -16.05
C TYR A 291 -2.64 5.19 -15.58
N ALA A 292 -2.89 5.63 -14.35
CA ALA A 292 -4.21 5.54 -13.73
C ALA A 292 -5.30 6.27 -14.53
N ASP A 293 -4.99 7.42 -15.13
CA ASP A 293 -5.97 8.24 -15.87
C ASP A 293 -6.42 7.59 -17.18
N ASP A 294 -5.64 6.64 -17.72
CA ASP A 294 -5.94 5.93 -18.97
C ASP A 294 -6.67 4.60 -18.71
N ARG A 295 -6.83 4.21 -17.43
CA ARG A 295 -7.47 2.96 -17.03
C ARG A 295 -8.98 3.12 -17.03
N VAL A 296 -9.65 2.48 -18.01
CA VAL A 296 -11.12 2.52 -18.16
C VAL A 296 -11.72 1.14 -17.90
N PRO A 297 -12.03 0.80 -16.63
CA PRO A 297 -12.59 -0.50 -16.30
C PRO A 297 -14.08 -0.63 -16.65
N LEU A 298 -14.56 -1.87 -16.76
CA LEU A 298 -15.98 -2.19 -16.96
C LEU A 298 -16.81 -1.93 -15.70
N LEU A 299 -16.19 -2.16 -14.54
CA LEU A 299 -16.80 -2.00 -13.22
C LEU A 299 -15.67 -1.79 -12.20
N ALA A 300 -15.92 -0.99 -11.18
CA ALA A 300 -14.99 -0.86 -10.06
C ALA A 300 -15.74 -0.69 -8.73
N ALA A 301 -15.18 -1.28 -7.68
CA ALA A 301 -15.67 -1.15 -6.31
C ALA A 301 -14.56 -1.44 -5.30
N ILE A 302 -14.86 -1.27 -4.02
CA ILE A 302 -13.92 -1.55 -2.93
C ILE A 302 -14.56 -2.56 -1.99
N MET A 303 -13.81 -3.62 -1.66
CA MET A 303 -14.23 -4.60 -0.66
C MET A 303 -14.58 -3.92 0.65
N THR A 304 -15.74 -4.25 1.21
CA THR A 304 -16.11 -3.79 2.54
C THR A 304 -15.47 -4.67 3.61
N ASP A 305 -15.44 -4.20 4.84
CA ASP A 305 -15.16 -5.07 5.98
C ASP A 305 -16.27 -6.13 6.13
N PRO A 306 -16.05 -7.20 6.93
CA PRO A 306 -17.06 -8.24 7.14
C PRO A 306 -18.41 -7.75 7.68
N ASP A 307 -18.45 -6.57 8.31
CA ASP A 307 -19.66 -5.92 8.78
C ASP A 307 -20.38 -5.07 7.70
N GLY A 308 -19.88 -5.10 6.45
CA GLY A 308 -20.45 -4.36 5.32
C GLY A 308 -20.04 -2.89 5.27
N VAL A 309 -19.21 -2.40 6.19
CA VAL A 309 -18.79 -0.99 6.23
C VAL A 309 -17.55 -0.78 5.37
N LEU A 310 -17.59 0.25 4.52
CA LEU A 310 -16.44 0.70 3.75
C LEU A 310 -15.52 1.55 4.64
N ARG A 311 -14.36 0.99 5.02
CA ARG A 311 -13.33 1.71 5.82
C ARG A 311 -12.02 1.98 5.07
N ALA A 312 -11.90 1.46 3.85
CA ALA A 312 -10.74 1.66 3.00
C ALA A 312 -10.53 3.14 2.65
N ARG A 313 -9.27 3.56 2.51
CA ARG A 313 -8.92 4.96 2.24
C ARG A 313 -8.54 5.28 0.79
N TRP A 314 -8.48 4.28 -0.08
CA TRP A 314 -8.27 4.48 -1.52
C TRP A 314 -9.59 4.69 -2.28
N SER A 315 -9.50 5.28 -3.47
CA SER A 315 -10.58 5.43 -4.45
C SER A 315 -10.48 4.39 -5.58
N VAL A 316 -11.58 4.23 -6.31
CA VAL A 316 -11.67 3.46 -7.56
C VAL A 316 -11.74 4.38 -8.77
#